data_AF-A0A0G0VBA3-F1
#
_entry.id   AF-A0A0G0VBA3-F1
#
_cell.length_a   1.000
_cell.length_b   1.000
_cell.length_c   1.000
_cell.angle_alpha   90.00
_cell.angle_beta   90.00
_cell.angle_gamma   90.00
#
_symmetry.space_group_name_H-M   'P 1'
#
loop_
_entity.id
_entity.type
_entity.pdbx_description
1 polymer ?
#
loop_
_entity_poly.entity_id
_entity_poly.type
_entity_poly.pdbx_seq_one_letter_code
_entity_poly.pdbx_strand_id
1 'polypeptide(L)'
;MGGTKRQFVNMYVKFTQRFKKPFDSIAKLMPINFSDNEFLKCFKTLYEYFWIDIEREYSYWEKKNDDLIHYGKKSRYDFPKPEEFVLKNSVHVRTKYRNNHKTGVILPKEEQEMLYIRLSNHNQIKLNSKKNKEFEKLELVQEIEPKFVQEYINKYFCLRNISQDIIDEKFKIIREIAKYKADKTVKFLQKVNAKETNYSLKQEAFKSLQQLNEKVILRRKKMGKKKESVEAIYNTTDSPDNLIEKLNDNTLEKIKSFDVFLSHSSSDRKKVILLYKNLNSKKLHVYIDWVNDSDALKRNLSNRNTANVIIERLKKSKMLIYCHTEASMKSQWASWEIGYFHGIGRQIFVFNPDNFELPDFLKVYPKLIEKDSEYYIENKSEKITLNNWIFNK
;
A
#
# COMPACT_ATOMS: atom_id res chain seq x y z
N MET A 1 20.02 -31.49 1.76
CA MET A 1 19.14 -30.38 1.31
C MET A 1 19.28 -29.21 2.28
N GLY A 2 19.72 -28.03 1.83
CA GLY A 2 19.98 -26.88 2.72
C GLY A 2 18.73 -26.34 3.42
N GLY A 3 18.89 -25.75 4.61
CA GLY A 3 17.78 -25.33 5.48
C GLY A 3 16.75 -24.40 4.81
N THR A 4 17.18 -23.49 3.95
CA THR A 4 16.28 -22.58 3.23
C THR A 4 15.44 -23.29 2.15
N LYS A 5 15.97 -24.33 1.49
CA LYS A 5 15.21 -25.12 0.52
C LYS A 5 14.11 -25.92 1.22
N ARG A 6 14.40 -26.48 2.41
CA ARG A 6 13.40 -27.17 3.25
C ARG A 6 12.26 -26.25 3.69
N GLN A 7 12.59 -25.00 4.04
CA GLN A 7 11.56 -24.00 4.39
C GLN A 7 10.62 -23.71 3.22
N PHE A 8 11.17 -23.55 2.01
CA PHE A 8 10.37 -23.38 0.80
C PHE A 8 9.47 -24.59 0.52
N VAL A 9 10.01 -25.81 0.56
CA VAL A 9 9.24 -27.04 0.32
C VAL A 9 8.09 -27.17 1.33
N ASN A 10 8.36 -26.95 2.63
CA ASN A 10 7.32 -26.99 3.66
C ASN A 10 6.23 -25.94 3.41
N MET A 11 6.62 -24.71 3.06
CA MET A 11 5.68 -23.65 2.67
C MET A 11 4.84 -24.08 1.47
N TYR A 12 5.45 -24.62 0.42
CA TYR A 12 4.78 -25.04 -0.81
C TYR A 12 3.75 -26.13 -0.53
N VAL A 13 4.11 -27.15 0.26
CA VAL A 13 3.20 -28.23 0.66
C VAL A 13 2.00 -27.69 1.45
N LYS A 14 2.22 -26.80 2.42
CA LYS A 14 1.13 -26.18 3.18
C LYS A 14 0.24 -25.31 2.29
N PHE A 15 0.83 -24.62 1.33
CA PHE A 15 0.11 -23.79 0.39
C PHE A 15 -0.79 -24.63 -0.52
N THR A 16 -0.28 -25.70 -1.13
CA THR A 16 -1.05 -26.58 -2.04
C THR A 16 -2.22 -27.29 -1.34
N GLN A 17 -2.09 -27.62 -0.05
CA GLN A 17 -3.17 -28.24 0.73
C GLN A 17 -4.47 -27.40 0.77
N ARG A 18 -4.35 -26.06 0.68
CA ARG A 18 -5.51 -25.15 0.69
C ARG A 18 -6.42 -25.32 -0.54
N PHE A 19 -5.91 -25.89 -1.63
CA PHE A 19 -6.57 -25.95 -2.93
C PHE A 19 -7.30 -27.28 -3.19
N LYS A 20 -7.14 -28.29 -2.32
CA LYS A 20 -7.79 -29.60 -2.49
C LYS A 20 -9.32 -29.49 -2.65
N LYS A 21 -9.97 -28.74 -1.77
CA LYS A 21 -11.43 -28.52 -1.81
C LYS A 21 -11.84 -27.68 -3.03
N PRO A 22 -11.22 -26.51 -3.31
CA PRO A 22 -11.49 -25.76 -4.54
C PRO A 22 -11.40 -26.58 -5.83
N PHE A 23 -10.34 -27.40 -5.99
CA PHE A 23 -10.18 -28.21 -7.19
C PHE A 23 -11.27 -29.27 -7.34
N ASP A 24 -11.67 -29.92 -6.25
CA ASP A 24 -12.80 -30.86 -6.25
C ASP A 24 -14.12 -30.15 -6.60
N SER A 25 -14.37 -28.98 -6.03
CA SER A 25 -15.55 -28.16 -6.34
C SER A 25 -15.62 -27.75 -7.81
N ILE A 26 -14.51 -27.34 -8.42
CA ILE A 26 -14.48 -27.04 -9.86
C ILE A 26 -14.72 -28.30 -10.69
N ALA A 27 -14.09 -29.42 -10.35
CA ALA A 27 -14.23 -30.65 -11.11
C ALA A 27 -15.68 -31.17 -11.18
N LYS A 28 -16.46 -30.95 -10.11
CA LYS A 28 -17.91 -31.25 -10.07
C LYS A 28 -18.74 -30.43 -11.05
N LEU A 29 -18.28 -29.24 -11.41
CA LEU A 29 -18.96 -28.33 -12.33
C LEU A 29 -18.57 -28.58 -13.80
N MET A 30 -17.65 -29.50 -14.06
CA MET A 30 -17.12 -29.68 -15.40
C MET A 30 -18.04 -30.55 -16.28
N PRO A 31 -18.22 -30.19 -17.56
CA PRO A 31 -18.94 -31.04 -18.50
C PRO A 31 -18.16 -32.31 -18.84
N ILE A 32 -18.82 -33.25 -19.52
CA ILE A 32 -18.17 -34.43 -20.08
C ILE A 32 -17.08 -33.99 -21.07
N ASN A 33 -15.91 -34.64 -21.04
CA ASN A 33 -14.75 -34.34 -21.88
C ASN A 33 -14.12 -32.95 -21.71
N PHE A 34 -14.32 -32.29 -20.56
CA PHE A 34 -13.69 -31.00 -20.28
C PHE A 34 -12.16 -31.03 -20.44
N SER A 35 -11.65 -29.99 -21.08
CA SER A 35 -10.24 -29.71 -21.29
C SER A 35 -9.56 -29.13 -20.05
N ASP A 36 -8.23 -29.18 -20.03
CA ASP A 36 -7.43 -28.53 -18.98
C ASP A 36 -7.63 -27.00 -18.98
N ASN A 37 -7.88 -26.40 -20.15
CA ASN A 37 -8.11 -24.97 -20.30
C ASN A 37 -9.47 -24.54 -19.71
N GLU A 38 -10.53 -25.31 -19.94
CA GLU A 38 -11.85 -25.05 -19.34
C GLU A 38 -11.80 -25.13 -17.81
N PHE A 39 -11.08 -26.11 -17.27
CA PHE A 39 -10.86 -26.22 -15.83
C PHE A 39 -10.13 -25.00 -15.27
N LEU A 40 -9.05 -24.55 -15.95
CA LEU A 40 -8.30 -23.36 -15.57
C LEU A 40 -9.15 -22.11 -15.59
N LYS A 41 -9.91 -21.88 -16.67
CA LYS A 41 -10.79 -20.72 -16.83
C LYS A 41 -11.85 -20.70 -15.72
N CYS A 42 -12.50 -21.82 -15.47
CA CYS A 42 -13.50 -21.95 -14.40
C CYS A 42 -12.90 -21.70 -13.00
N PHE A 43 -11.71 -22.26 -12.72
CA PHE A 43 -11.01 -21.99 -11.47
C PHE A 43 -10.64 -20.51 -11.31
N LYS A 44 -10.10 -19.88 -12.35
CA LYS A 44 -9.72 -18.46 -12.33
C LYS A 44 -10.91 -17.55 -12.10
N THR A 45 -12.07 -17.85 -12.70
CA THR A 45 -13.31 -17.10 -12.52
C THR A 45 -13.92 -17.31 -11.13
N LEU A 46 -14.15 -18.55 -10.70
CA LEU A 46 -14.87 -18.83 -9.45
C LEU A 46 -14.01 -18.67 -8.20
N TYR A 47 -12.68 -18.84 -8.30
CA TYR A 47 -11.74 -18.77 -7.20
C TYR A 47 -10.67 -17.69 -7.42
N GLU A 48 -11.05 -16.54 -7.99
CA GLU A 48 -10.16 -15.38 -8.25
C GLU A 48 -9.31 -15.01 -7.03
N TYR A 49 -9.90 -15.04 -5.82
CA TYR A 49 -9.16 -14.70 -4.59
C TYR A 49 -8.01 -15.68 -4.28
N PHE A 50 -8.13 -16.95 -4.68
CA PHE A 50 -7.06 -17.95 -4.61
C PHE A 50 -6.07 -17.79 -5.76
N TRP A 51 -6.53 -17.39 -6.94
CA TRP A 51 -5.67 -17.06 -8.07
C TRP A 51 -4.68 -15.94 -7.70
N ILE A 52 -5.18 -14.87 -7.08
CA ILE A 52 -4.36 -13.76 -6.55
C ILE A 52 -3.31 -14.26 -5.54
N ASP A 53 -3.64 -15.27 -4.71
CA ASP A 53 -2.66 -15.88 -3.79
C ASP A 53 -1.54 -16.61 -4.54
N ILE A 54 -1.89 -17.34 -5.62
CA ILE A 54 -0.91 -18.07 -6.44
C ILE A 54 0.03 -17.08 -7.14
N GLU A 55 -0.51 -16.02 -7.76
CA GLU A 55 0.28 -14.98 -8.43
C GLU A 55 1.25 -14.28 -7.47
N ARG A 56 0.78 -13.98 -6.25
CA ARG A 56 1.60 -13.39 -5.19
C ARG A 56 2.71 -14.33 -4.72
N GLU A 57 2.41 -15.62 -4.58
CA GLU A 57 3.41 -16.62 -4.24
C GLU A 57 4.47 -16.75 -5.33
N TYR A 58 4.04 -16.90 -6.59
CA TYR A 58 4.90 -17.00 -7.77
C TYR A 58 5.85 -15.81 -7.88
N SER A 59 5.30 -14.59 -7.95
CA SER A 59 6.08 -13.36 -8.12
C SER A 59 7.15 -13.18 -7.03
N TYR A 60 6.83 -13.55 -5.80
CA TYR A 60 7.79 -13.48 -4.69
C TYR A 60 8.93 -14.48 -4.81
N TRP A 61 8.62 -15.74 -5.14
CA TRP A 61 9.62 -16.80 -5.19
C TRP A 61 10.47 -16.73 -6.44
N GLU A 62 9.90 -16.34 -7.57
CA GLU A 62 10.58 -16.07 -8.83
C GLU A 62 11.63 -14.97 -8.64
N LYS A 63 11.23 -13.78 -8.14
CA LYS A 63 12.15 -12.68 -7.85
C LYS A 63 13.31 -13.09 -6.95
N LYS A 64 13.03 -13.89 -5.91
CA LYS A 64 14.08 -14.42 -5.03
C LYS A 64 15.01 -15.42 -5.70
N ASN A 65 14.50 -16.17 -6.67
CA ASN A 65 15.29 -17.11 -7.44
C ASN A 65 16.16 -16.37 -8.44
N ASP A 66 15.61 -15.36 -9.12
CA ASP A 66 16.34 -14.47 -10.04
C ASP A 66 17.49 -13.76 -9.34
N ASP A 67 17.24 -13.21 -8.14
CA ASP A 67 18.29 -12.62 -7.31
C ASP A 67 19.42 -13.64 -7.05
N LEU A 68 19.09 -14.91 -6.73
CA LEU A 68 20.11 -15.93 -6.49
C LEU A 68 20.93 -16.24 -7.75
N ILE A 69 20.26 -16.38 -8.89
CA ILE A 69 20.88 -16.68 -10.19
C ILE A 69 21.78 -15.52 -10.62
N HIS A 70 21.31 -14.28 -10.44
CA HIS A 70 22.08 -13.07 -10.72
C HIS A 70 23.40 -13.04 -9.95
N TYR A 71 23.42 -13.50 -8.69
CA TYR A 71 24.65 -13.67 -7.90
C TYR A 71 25.39 -15.01 -8.14
N GLY A 72 25.16 -15.67 -9.26
CA GLY A 72 25.85 -16.90 -9.68
C GLY A 72 25.49 -18.16 -8.87
N LYS A 73 24.38 -18.15 -8.11
CA LYS A 73 23.97 -19.29 -7.28
C LYS A 73 22.95 -20.15 -8.03
N LYS A 74 22.96 -21.45 -7.75
CA LYS A 74 21.95 -22.38 -8.30
C LYS A 74 20.54 -22.02 -7.83
N SER A 75 19.56 -22.21 -8.73
CA SER A 75 18.13 -22.12 -8.44
C SER A 75 17.77 -22.93 -7.19
N ARG A 76 16.95 -22.35 -6.33
CA ARG A 76 16.52 -22.95 -5.06
C ARG A 76 15.01 -23.02 -4.92
N TYR A 77 14.30 -22.03 -5.46
CA TYR A 77 12.86 -21.87 -5.31
C TYR A 77 12.25 -22.14 -6.68
N ASP A 78 11.57 -23.27 -6.78
CA ASP A 78 10.92 -23.72 -8.01
C ASP A 78 9.41 -23.67 -7.77
N PHE A 79 8.86 -22.45 -7.80
CA PHE A 79 7.43 -22.24 -7.69
C PHE A 79 6.87 -22.16 -9.12
N PRO A 80 5.96 -23.06 -9.52
CA PRO A 80 5.46 -23.10 -10.90
C PRO A 80 4.62 -21.86 -11.22
N LYS A 81 4.52 -21.53 -12.51
CA LYS A 81 3.63 -20.47 -13.00
C LYS A 81 2.19 -20.72 -12.55
N PRO A 82 1.34 -19.69 -12.39
CA PRO A 82 -0.01 -19.88 -11.84
C PRO A 82 -0.86 -20.95 -12.53
N GLU A 83 -0.83 -21.00 -13.86
CA GLU A 83 -1.52 -22.00 -14.67
C GLU A 83 -0.95 -23.40 -14.39
N GLU A 84 0.38 -23.53 -14.46
CA GLU A 84 1.07 -24.80 -14.19
C GLU A 84 0.83 -25.28 -12.76
N PHE A 85 0.81 -24.36 -11.78
CA PHE A 85 0.50 -24.65 -10.39
C PHE A 85 -0.88 -25.32 -10.27
N VAL A 86 -1.91 -24.70 -10.86
CA VAL A 86 -3.27 -25.26 -10.82
C VAL A 86 -3.30 -26.59 -11.55
N LEU A 87 -2.66 -26.69 -12.72
CA LEU A 87 -2.70 -27.93 -13.49
C LEU A 87 -2.03 -29.08 -12.74
N LYS A 88 -0.81 -28.89 -12.27
CA LYS A 88 0.00 -29.87 -11.55
C LYS A 88 -0.68 -30.35 -10.26
N ASN A 89 -1.29 -29.45 -9.51
CA ASN A 89 -1.90 -29.79 -8.21
C ASN A 89 -3.36 -30.28 -8.34
N SER A 90 -3.98 -30.21 -9.52
CA SER A 90 -5.34 -30.72 -9.76
C SER A 90 -5.40 -32.00 -10.60
N VAL A 91 -4.26 -32.50 -11.11
CA VAL A 91 -4.18 -33.69 -11.99
C VAL A 91 -5.04 -34.85 -11.48
N HIS A 92 -4.84 -35.27 -10.23
CA HIS A 92 -5.57 -36.42 -9.67
C HIS A 92 -7.09 -36.20 -9.64
N VAL A 93 -7.54 -34.99 -9.29
CA VAL A 93 -8.96 -34.66 -9.25
C VAL A 93 -9.54 -34.65 -10.66
N ARG A 94 -8.86 -34.01 -11.63
CA ARG A 94 -9.33 -33.98 -13.02
C ARG A 94 -9.42 -35.37 -13.62
N THR A 95 -8.39 -36.20 -13.44
CA THR A 95 -8.38 -37.57 -13.95
C THR A 95 -9.50 -38.40 -13.33
N LYS A 96 -9.72 -38.28 -12.01
CA LYS A 96 -10.84 -38.93 -11.32
C LYS A 96 -12.18 -38.56 -11.95
N TYR A 97 -12.48 -37.28 -12.10
CA TYR A 97 -13.76 -36.82 -12.65
C TYR A 97 -13.93 -37.18 -14.13
N ARG A 98 -12.87 -37.10 -14.94
CA ARG A 98 -12.88 -37.58 -16.34
C ARG A 98 -13.24 -39.06 -16.43
N ASN A 99 -12.70 -39.90 -15.54
CA ASN A 99 -13.03 -41.32 -15.50
C ASN A 99 -14.46 -41.56 -15.03
N ASN A 100 -14.93 -40.84 -14.01
CA ASN A 100 -16.32 -40.91 -13.56
C ASN A 100 -17.32 -40.53 -14.67
N HIS A 101 -17.00 -39.49 -15.47
CA HIS A 101 -17.85 -39.08 -16.59
C HIS A 101 -17.94 -40.17 -17.67
N LYS A 102 -16.86 -40.93 -17.91
CA LYS A 102 -16.88 -42.09 -18.83
C LYS A 102 -17.81 -43.21 -18.35
N THR A 103 -17.96 -43.37 -17.03
CA THR A 103 -18.88 -44.35 -16.44
C THR A 103 -20.29 -43.78 -16.21
N GLY A 104 -20.61 -42.61 -16.79
CA GLY A 104 -21.92 -41.95 -16.65
C GLY A 104 -22.17 -41.29 -15.29
N VAL A 105 -21.17 -41.26 -14.39
CA VAL A 105 -21.29 -40.61 -13.08
C VAL A 105 -20.97 -39.13 -13.22
N ILE A 106 -22.01 -38.33 -13.46
CA ILE A 106 -21.94 -36.87 -13.57
C ILE A 106 -22.99 -36.21 -12.70
N LEU A 107 -22.66 -35.05 -12.13
CA LEU A 107 -23.61 -34.23 -11.39
C LEU A 107 -24.70 -33.70 -12.34
N PRO A 108 -26.00 -33.80 -12.03
CA PRO A 108 -27.05 -33.24 -12.88
C PRO A 108 -26.85 -31.75 -13.16
N LYS A 109 -27.26 -31.28 -14.35
CA LYS A 109 -27.04 -29.88 -14.78
C LYS A 109 -27.62 -28.87 -13.79
N GLU A 110 -28.83 -29.10 -13.30
CA GLU A 110 -29.47 -28.22 -12.31
C GLU A 110 -28.66 -28.13 -11.01
N GLU A 111 -28.12 -29.26 -10.54
CA GLU A 111 -27.23 -29.28 -9.37
C GLU A 111 -25.89 -28.59 -9.64
N GLN A 112 -25.35 -28.70 -10.86
CA GLN A 112 -24.16 -27.95 -11.27
C GLN A 112 -24.41 -26.44 -11.25
N GLU A 113 -25.55 -25.97 -11.78
CA GLU A 113 -25.93 -24.56 -11.79
C GLU A 113 -26.11 -24.03 -10.36
N MET A 114 -26.81 -24.77 -9.50
CA MET A 114 -26.98 -24.41 -8.09
C MET A 114 -25.63 -24.37 -7.35
N LEU A 115 -24.75 -25.34 -7.61
CA LEU A 115 -23.41 -25.34 -7.05
C LEU A 115 -22.59 -24.14 -7.55
N TYR A 116 -22.68 -23.80 -8.83
CA TYR A 116 -22.00 -22.67 -9.44
C TYR A 116 -22.44 -21.36 -8.78
N ILE A 117 -23.75 -21.10 -8.69
CA ILE A 117 -24.31 -19.88 -8.08
C ILE A 117 -23.86 -19.77 -6.63
N ARG A 118 -23.96 -20.87 -5.86
CA ARG A 118 -23.54 -20.90 -4.45
C ARG A 118 -22.05 -20.56 -4.30
N LEU A 119 -21.19 -21.17 -5.12
CA LEU A 119 -19.75 -20.92 -5.08
C LEU A 119 -19.42 -19.50 -5.50
N SER A 120 -20.02 -19.01 -6.59
CA SER A 120 -19.86 -17.66 -7.10
C SER A 120 -20.15 -16.62 -6.01
N ASN A 121 -21.34 -16.71 -5.39
CA ASN A 121 -21.75 -15.78 -4.32
C ASN A 121 -20.80 -15.83 -3.11
N HIS A 122 -20.51 -17.03 -2.60
CA HIS A 122 -19.63 -17.18 -1.44
C HIS A 122 -18.20 -16.67 -1.73
N ASN A 123 -17.67 -16.98 -2.91
CA ASN A 123 -16.30 -16.62 -3.26
C ASN A 123 -16.16 -15.14 -3.63
N GLN A 124 -17.21 -14.50 -4.17
CA GLN A 124 -17.24 -13.06 -4.38
C GLN A 124 -17.16 -12.31 -3.05
N ILE A 125 -17.84 -12.79 -2.00
CA ILE A 125 -17.72 -12.23 -0.64
C ILE A 125 -16.27 -12.36 -0.13
N LYS A 126 -15.61 -13.51 -0.34
CA LYS A 126 -14.20 -13.70 0.03
C LYS A 126 -13.26 -12.78 -0.74
N LEU A 127 -13.50 -12.57 -2.03
CA LEU A 127 -12.74 -11.66 -2.87
C LEU A 127 -12.89 -10.21 -2.40
N ASN A 128 -14.11 -9.75 -2.19
CA ASN A 128 -14.39 -8.40 -1.69
C ASN A 128 -13.77 -8.18 -0.30
N SER A 129 -13.89 -9.15 0.61
CA SER A 129 -13.22 -9.10 1.92
C SER A 129 -11.71 -8.97 1.81
N LYS A 130 -11.09 -9.64 0.83
CA LYS A 130 -9.65 -9.54 0.56
C LYS A 130 -9.25 -8.17 0.00
N LYS A 131 -10.02 -7.65 -0.97
CA LYS A 131 -9.84 -6.30 -1.52
C LYS A 131 -9.98 -5.23 -0.42
N ASN A 132 -10.96 -5.35 0.46
CA ASN A 132 -11.16 -4.44 1.58
C ASN A 132 -9.99 -4.48 2.57
N LYS A 133 -9.49 -5.67 2.94
CA LYS A 133 -8.31 -5.80 3.81
C LYS A 133 -7.05 -5.20 3.20
N GLU A 134 -6.90 -5.28 1.89
CA GLU A 134 -5.80 -4.65 1.16
C GLU A 134 -5.95 -3.13 1.16
N PHE A 135 -7.16 -2.63 0.89
CA PHE A 135 -7.48 -1.22 0.97
C PHE A 135 -7.22 -0.65 2.37
N GLU A 136 -7.71 -1.29 3.43
CA GLU A 136 -7.50 -0.89 4.82
C GLU A 136 -6.01 -0.79 5.20
N LYS A 137 -5.18 -1.73 4.74
CA LYS A 137 -3.73 -1.70 4.98
C LYS A 137 -3.05 -0.51 4.31
N LEU A 138 -3.48 -0.21 3.08
CA LEU A 138 -2.90 0.84 2.25
C LEU A 138 -3.59 2.19 2.42
N GLU A 139 -4.58 2.28 3.31
CA GLU A 139 -5.45 3.45 3.48
C GLU A 139 -4.70 4.70 3.93
N LEU A 140 -3.63 4.52 4.69
CA LEU A 140 -2.74 5.59 5.18
C LEU A 140 -1.40 5.62 4.43
N VAL A 141 -1.29 4.89 3.32
CA VAL A 141 -0.04 4.74 2.57
C VAL A 141 -0.16 5.50 1.25
N GLN A 142 0.81 6.36 0.96
CA GLN A 142 0.87 7.04 -0.32
C GLN A 142 1.61 6.16 -1.34
N GLU A 143 1.01 5.93 -2.50
CA GLU A 143 1.54 5.02 -3.53
C GLU A 143 2.35 5.78 -4.57
N ILE A 144 3.40 6.44 -4.09
CA ILE A 144 4.32 7.28 -4.89
C ILE A 144 5.75 7.16 -4.37
N GLU A 145 6.69 7.70 -5.14
CA GLU A 145 8.09 7.85 -4.74
C GLU A 145 8.45 9.33 -4.54
N PRO A 146 8.33 9.88 -3.32
CA PRO A 146 8.76 11.25 -3.05
C PRO A 146 10.28 11.42 -3.24
N LYS A 147 10.68 12.59 -3.74
CA LYS A 147 12.09 12.89 -4.06
C LYS A 147 13.03 12.74 -2.86
N PHE A 148 12.58 13.09 -1.66
CA PHE A 148 13.40 13.04 -0.45
C PHE A 148 13.65 11.62 0.08
N VAL A 149 12.91 10.59 -0.37
CA VAL A 149 13.05 9.21 0.16
C VAL A 149 14.49 8.71 0.01
N GLN A 150 15.18 9.08 -1.06
CA GLN A 150 16.58 8.68 -1.27
C GLN A 150 17.51 9.25 -0.19
N GLU A 151 17.30 10.50 0.23
CA GLU A 151 18.11 11.13 1.27
C GLU A 151 17.89 10.48 2.64
N TYR A 152 16.64 10.09 2.96
CA TYR A 152 16.35 9.30 4.15
C TYR A 152 17.07 7.95 4.13
N ILE A 153 17.06 7.26 2.99
CA ILE A 153 17.79 5.99 2.80
C ILE A 153 19.29 6.19 2.99
N ASN A 154 19.86 7.25 2.40
CA ASN A 154 21.28 7.58 2.52
C ASN A 154 21.66 7.82 3.99
N LYS A 155 20.88 8.67 4.68
CA LYS A 155 21.08 8.98 6.11
C LYS A 155 21.05 7.71 6.96
N TYR A 156 20.09 6.81 6.74
CA TYR A 156 20.00 5.54 7.47
C TYR A 156 21.30 4.72 7.41
N PHE A 157 21.91 4.61 6.22
CA PHE A 157 23.14 3.82 6.04
C PHE A 157 24.41 4.55 6.51
N CYS A 158 24.38 5.88 6.63
CA CYS A 158 25.46 6.65 7.25
C CYS A 158 25.51 6.47 8.79
N LEU A 159 24.38 6.12 9.41
CA LEU A 159 24.29 5.84 10.85
C LEU A 159 24.93 4.48 11.20
N ARG A 160 26.21 4.49 11.58
CA ARG A 160 27.03 3.29 11.82
C ARG A 160 27.19 2.91 13.29
N ASN A 161 27.20 3.88 14.21
CA ASN A 161 27.32 3.62 15.65
C ASN A 161 26.02 3.05 16.22
N ILE A 162 26.10 2.30 17.33
CA ILE A 162 24.94 1.63 17.95
C ILE A 162 24.68 2.23 19.34
N SER A 163 24.50 3.55 19.40
CA SER A 163 23.93 4.23 20.56
C SER A 163 22.39 4.18 20.51
N GLN A 164 21.74 4.45 21.63
CA GLN A 164 20.28 4.51 21.72
C GLN A 164 19.70 5.55 20.75
N ASP A 165 20.26 6.76 20.73
CA ASP A 165 19.79 7.85 19.85
C ASP A 165 19.81 7.48 18.36
N ILE A 166 20.84 6.72 17.94
CA ILE A 166 20.95 6.26 16.55
C ILE A 166 19.91 5.18 16.23
N ILE A 167 19.61 4.30 17.17
CA ILE A 167 18.53 3.31 17.01
C ILE A 167 17.21 4.04 16.84
N ASP A 168 16.95 5.07 17.65
CA ASP A 168 15.73 5.87 17.59
C ASP A 168 15.63 6.67 16.28
N GLU A 169 16.73 7.24 15.80
CA GLU A 169 16.80 7.94 14.51
C GLU A 169 16.56 6.98 13.34
N LYS A 170 17.18 5.79 13.36
CA LYS A 170 16.94 4.74 12.37
C LYS A 170 15.50 4.27 12.36
N PHE A 171 14.90 4.10 13.53
CA PHE A 171 13.50 3.74 13.67
C PHE A 171 12.58 4.80 13.04
N LYS A 172 12.82 6.08 13.34
CA LYS A 172 12.08 7.23 12.75
C LYS A 172 12.20 7.24 11.23
N ILE A 173 13.40 6.99 10.68
CA ILE A 173 13.60 6.90 9.22
C ILE A 173 12.80 5.74 8.62
N ILE A 174 12.78 4.56 9.25
CA ILE A 174 11.98 3.42 8.77
C ILE A 174 10.50 3.79 8.72
N ARG A 175 9.97 4.38 9.79
CA ARG A 175 8.57 4.80 9.91
C ARG A 175 8.19 5.85 8.86
N GLU A 176 9.05 6.85 8.65
CA GLU A 176 8.80 7.89 7.65
C GLU A 176 8.81 7.33 6.24
N ILE A 177 9.80 6.51 5.88
CA ILE A 177 9.85 5.86 4.56
C ILE A 177 8.64 4.94 4.36
N ALA A 178 8.20 4.21 5.40
CA ALA A 178 7.08 3.27 5.33
C ALA A 178 5.72 3.92 5.02
N LYS A 179 5.60 5.25 5.08
CA LYS A 179 4.41 5.99 4.62
C LYS A 179 4.23 5.95 3.10
N TYR A 180 5.28 5.59 2.36
CA TYR A 180 5.30 5.65 0.89
C TYR A 180 5.55 4.28 0.27
N LYS A 181 4.60 3.74 -0.48
CA LYS A 181 4.75 2.50 -1.24
C LYS A 181 5.36 2.79 -2.61
N ALA A 182 6.65 2.51 -2.72
CA ALA A 182 7.40 2.54 -3.97
C ALA A 182 8.49 1.45 -3.99
N ASP A 183 9.01 1.13 -5.16
CA ASP A 183 10.05 0.12 -5.33
C ASP A 183 11.29 0.38 -4.45
N LYS A 184 11.72 1.65 -4.35
CA LYS A 184 12.84 2.03 -3.49
C LYS A 184 12.55 1.78 -2.00
N THR A 185 11.36 2.15 -1.54
CA THR A 185 10.91 1.86 -0.17
C THR A 185 10.94 0.37 0.12
N VAL A 186 10.34 -0.43 -0.76
CA VAL A 186 10.27 -1.90 -0.59
C VAL A 186 11.68 -2.50 -0.57
N LYS A 187 12.56 -2.11 -1.50
CA LYS A 187 13.96 -2.56 -1.55
C LYS A 187 14.73 -2.17 -0.29
N PHE A 188 14.55 -0.93 0.20
CA PHE A 188 15.17 -0.45 1.43
C PHE A 188 14.74 -1.29 2.64
N LEU A 189 13.44 -1.45 2.87
CA LEU A 189 12.92 -2.21 4.01
C LEU A 189 13.32 -3.69 3.93
N GLN A 190 13.36 -4.28 2.73
CA GLN A 190 13.87 -5.63 2.51
C GLN A 190 15.36 -5.74 2.90
N LYS A 191 16.18 -4.74 2.56
CA LYS A 191 17.59 -4.68 2.93
C LYS A 191 17.76 -4.54 4.45
N VAL A 192 16.96 -3.71 5.11
CA VAL A 192 16.94 -3.57 6.58
C VAL A 192 16.55 -4.90 7.24
N ASN A 193 15.42 -5.51 6.86
CA ASN A 193 14.99 -6.81 7.39
C ASN A 193 16.05 -7.91 7.17
N ALA A 194 16.77 -7.87 6.03
CA ALA A 194 17.78 -8.86 5.71
C ALA A 194 19.10 -8.68 6.48
N LYS A 195 19.59 -7.44 6.62
CA LYS A 195 20.97 -7.13 7.00
C LYS A 195 21.11 -6.43 8.36
N GLU A 196 20.07 -5.80 8.89
CA GLU A 196 20.16 -5.09 10.17
C GLU A 196 20.47 -6.06 11.32
N THR A 197 21.38 -5.62 12.18
CA THR A 197 21.85 -6.34 13.36
C THR A 197 20.85 -6.20 14.49
N ASN A 198 20.40 -4.97 14.78
CA ASN A 198 19.42 -4.70 15.82
C ASN A 198 18.08 -5.36 15.45
N TYR A 199 17.52 -6.13 16.39
CA TYR A 199 16.34 -6.92 16.11
C TYR A 199 15.04 -6.10 16.11
N SER A 200 14.94 -5.04 16.92
CA SER A 200 13.75 -4.19 16.95
C SER A 200 13.57 -3.46 15.61
N LEU A 201 14.64 -2.90 15.05
CA LEU A 201 14.64 -2.30 13.71
C LEU A 201 14.30 -3.30 12.60
N LYS A 202 14.78 -4.54 12.72
CA LYS A 202 14.44 -5.63 11.79
C LYS A 202 12.95 -5.98 11.84
N GLN A 203 12.40 -6.11 13.05
CA GLN A 203 10.97 -6.36 13.24
C GLN A 203 10.15 -5.19 12.70
N GLU A 204 10.61 -3.97 12.87
CA GLU A 204 9.94 -2.79 12.38
C GLU A 204 9.88 -2.76 10.85
N ALA A 205 11.01 -3.01 10.17
CA ALA A 205 11.03 -3.13 8.72
C ALA A 205 10.15 -4.28 8.20
N PHE A 206 10.08 -5.39 8.95
CA PHE A 206 9.18 -6.50 8.64
C PHE A 206 7.70 -6.09 8.73
N LYS A 207 7.29 -5.45 9.83
CA LYS A 207 5.92 -4.95 10.02
C LYS A 207 5.56 -3.92 8.95
N SER A 208 6.47 -3.00 8.66
CA SER A 208 6.31 -1.98 7.61
C SER A 208 6.06 -2.63 6.24
N LEU A 209 6.85 -3.64 5.86
CA LEU A 209 6.60 -4.40 4.62
C LEU A 209 5.22 -5.06 4.61
N GLN A 210 4.78 -5.66 5.72
CA GLN A 210 3.44 -6.25 5.80
C GLN A 210 2.32 -5.22 5.63
N GLN A 211 2.49 -4.01 6.17
CA GLN A 211 1.56 -2.89 6.01
C GLN A 211 1.50 -2.43 4.55
N LEU A 212 2.63 -2.40 3.85
CA LEU A 212 2.68 -2.13 2.40
C LEU A 212 2.08 -3.24 1.53
N ASN A 213 1.45 -4.24 2.14
CA ASN A 213 0.93 -5.46 1.51
C ASN A 213 2.02 -6.30 0.81
N GLU A 214 3.28 -6.12 1.20
CA GLU A 214 4.40 -6.89 0.66
C GLU A 214 4.53 -8.25 1.34
N LYS A 215 4.82 -9.27 0.53
CA LYS A 215 5.16 -10.57 1.08
C LYS A 215 6.58 -10.54 1.64
N VAL A 216 6.70 -10.86 2.92
CA VAL A 216 7.99 -10.81 3.62
C VAL A 216 8.10 -11.96 4.62
N ILE A 217 9.32 -12.42 4.85
CA ILE A 217 9.65 -13.41 5.88
C ILE A 217 10.59 -12.75 6.87
N LEU A 218 10.25 -12.79 8.16
CA LEU A 218 11.13 -12.33 9.23
C LEU A 218 12.30 -13.30 9.38
N ARG A 219 13.53 -12.77 9.34
CA ARG A 219 14.71 -13.59 9.60
C ARG A 219 14.80 -13.92 11.09
N ARG A 220 15.13 -15.18 11.40
CA ARG A 220 15.32 -15.64 12.78
C ARG A 220 16.37 -14.79 13.50
N LYS A 221 16.18 -14.59 14.81
CA LYS A 221 17.22 -14.04 15.69
C LYS A 221 18.50 -14.87 15.54
N LYS A 222 19.66 -14.20 15.54
CA LYS A 222 20.94 -14.89 15.69
C LYS A 222 20.96 -15.57 17.06
N MET A 223 21.51 -16.77 17.14
CA MET A 223 21.70 -17.50 18.40
C MET A 223 23.06 -17.14 19.03
N GLY A 224 23.18 -17.27 20.36
CA GLY A 224 24.43 -17.05 21.11
C GLY A 224 24.45 -15.75 21.93
N LYS A 225 25.60 -15.47 22.58
CA LYS A 225 25.84 -14.22 23.34
C LYS A 225 25.79 -13.00 22.42
N LYS A 226 25.07 -11.95 22.83
CA LYS A 226 24.88 -10.73 22.04
C LYS A 226 25.26 -9.50 22.85
N LYS A 227 25.65 -8.46 22.14
CA LYS A 227 25.79 -7.12 22.70
C LYS A 227 24.40 -6.55 22.99
N GLU A 228 24.29 -5.77 24.06
CA GLU A 228 23.05 -5.08 24.48
C GLU A 228 22.42 -4.27 23.33
N SER A 229 23.25 -3.59 22.55
CA SER A 229 22.83 -2.77 21.41
C SER A 229 22.13 -3.55 20.26
N VAL A 230 22.31 -4.88 20.20
CA VAL A 230 21.61 -5.76 19.25
C VAL A 230 20.17 -6.03 19.70
N GLU A 231 19.91 -5.95 21.00
CA GLU A 231 18.61 -6.24 21.62
C GLU A 231 17.88 -4.98 22.12
N ALA A 232 18.56 -3.84 22.14
CA ALA A 232 17.99 -2.54 22.45
C ALA A 232 16.70 -2.24 21.65
N ILE A 233 15.71 -1.73 22.38
CA ILE A 233 14.40 -1.32 21.87
C ILE A 233 14.46 0.19 21.66
N TYR A 234 13.83 0.66 20.59
CA TYR A 234 13.73 2.10 20.34
C TYR A 234 12.80 2.76 21.37
N ASN A 235 13.11 3.99 21.75
CA ASN A 235 12.33 4.82 22.67
C ASN A 235 12.00 6.13 21.95
N THR A 236 10.78 6.25 21.43
CA THR A 236 10.36 7.47 20.73
C THR A 236 9.19 8.14 21.44
N THR A 237 9.39 9.38 21.84
CA THR A 237 8.33 10.33 22.14
C THR A 237 8.20 11.28 20.95
N ASP A 238 7.07 11.21 20.24
CA ASP A 238 6.73 12.18 19.21
C ASP A 238 5.66 13.13 19.76
N SER A 239 5.94 14.42 19.69
CA SER A 239 5.06 15.53 20.09
C SER A 239 5.12 16.63 19.03
N PRO A 240 4.13 17.53 18.95
CA PRO A 240 4.21 18.71 18.09
C PRO A 240 5.47 19.54 18.35
N ASP A 241 5.89 19.65 19.61
CA ASP A 241 7.09 20.42 20.02
C ASP A 241 8.36 19.82 19.39
N ASN A 242 8.53 18.49 19.52
CA ASN A 242 9.65 17.76 18.93
C ASN A 242 9.65 17.85 17.39
N LEU A 243 8.48 18.01 16.76
CA LEU A 243 8.39 18.15 15.30
C LEU A 243 8.79 19.56 14.85
N ILE A 244 8.42 20.60 15.58
CA ILE A 244 8.84 21.99 15.28
C ILE A 244 10.34 22.16 15.44
N GLU A 245 10.93 21.64 16.51
CA GLU A 245 12.39 21.68 16.69
C GLU A 245 13.10 21.07 15.48
N LYS A 246 12.63 19.89 15.03
CA LYS A 246 13.17 19.24 13.82
C LYS A 246 12.97 20.07 12.55
N LEU A 247 11.82 20.76 12.40
CA LEU A 247 11.56 21.62 11.24
C LEU A 247 12.50 22.83 11.21
N ASN A 248 12.87 23.36 12.38
CA ASN A 248 13.78 24.50 12.53
C ASN A 248 15.25 24.09 12.41
N ASP A 249 15.61 22.88 12.83
CA ASP A 249 16.95 22.32 12.71
C ASP A 249 17.25 21.81 11.29
N ASN A 250 18.53 21.71 10.89
CA ASN A 250 18.96 21.16 9.59
C ASN A 250 18.75 19.63 9.47
N THR A 251 17.54 19.17 9.77
CA THR A 251 17.15 17.76 9.78
C THR A 251 16.50 17.33 8.45
N LEU A 252 16.20 16.04 8.36
CA LEU A 252 15.44 15.47 7.25
C LEU A 252 14.02 16.06 7.09
N GLU A 253 13.45 16.70 8.11
CA GLU A 253 12.15 17.36 7.96
C GLU A 253 12.21 18.59 7.05
N LYS A 254 13.36 19.26 6.93
CA LYS A 254 13.54 20.41 6.03
C LYS A 254 13.48 20.04 4.55
N ILE A 255 13.97 18.86 4.18
CA ILE A 255 14.01 18.42 2.78
C ILE A 255 12.65 17.91 2.27
N LYS A 256 11.68 17.66 3.17
CA LYS A 256 10.32 17.29 2.75
C LYS A 256 9.67 18.45 2.01
N SER A 257 9.07 18.13 0.88
CA SER A 257 8.26 19.03 0.08
C SER A 257 7.07 18.27 -0.47
N PHE A 258 5.97 18.99 -0.70
CA PHE A 258 4.71 18.44 -1.16
C PHE A 258 4.29 19.17 -2.43
N ASP A 259 3.68 18.44 -3.36
CA ASP A 259 3.07 19.05 -4.53
C ASP A 259 1.73 19.67 -4.14
N VAL A 260 0.96 18.98 -3.28
CA VAL A 260 -0.38 19.37 -2.88
C VAL A 260 -0.51 19.40 -1.36
N PHE A 261 -1.02 20.49 -0.81
CA PHE A 261 -1.63 20.51 0.52
C PHE A 261 -3.12 20.22 0.38
N LEU A 262 -3.62 19.16 1.02
CA LEU A 262 -5.04 18.82 0.95
C LEU A 262 -5.77 19.35 2.19
N SER A 263 -6.41 20.51 2.05
CA SER A 263 -7.25 21.10 3.10
C SER A 263 -8.62 20.43 3.08
N HIS A 264 -9.04 19.87 4.22
CA HIS A 264 -10.22 19.03 4.30
C HIS A 264 -10.79 18.95 5.72
N SER A 265 -12.02 18.45 5.86
CA SER A 265 -12.54 18.03 7.15
C SER A 265 -12.15 16.59 7.45
N SER A 266 -11.72 16.35 8.68
CA SER A 266 -11.37 15.01 9.14
C SER A 266 -12.57 14.02 9.13
N SER A 267 -13.80 14.53 9.05
CA SER A 267 -15.03 13.75 8.89
C SER A 267 -15.20 13.18 7.48
N ASP A 268 -14.54 13.74 6.47
CA ASP A 268 -14.64 13.33 5.05
C ASP A 268 -13.57 12.31 4.64
N ARG A 269 -13.10 11.51 5.61
CA ARG A 269 -11.94 10.61 5.44
C ARG A 269 -11.99 9.77 4.16
N LYS A 270 -13.13 9.14 3.84
CA LYS A 270 -13.26 8.32 2.62
C LYS A 270 -13.05 9.10 1.32
N LYS A 271 -13.63 10.30 1.21
CA LYS A 271 -13.51 11.17 0.02
C LYS A 271 -12.08 11.66 -0.14
N VAL A 272 -11.47 12.05 0.98
CA VAL A 272 -10.06 12.48 1.04
C VAL A 272 -9.14 11.35 0.61
N ILE A 273 -9.40 10.11 1.05
CA ILE A 273 -8.64 8.93 0.63
C ILE A 273 -8.71 8.72 -0.88
N LEU A 274 -9.93 8.72 -1.44
CA LEU A 274 -10.12 8.52 -2.88
C LEU A 274 -9.37 9.58 -3.69
N LEU A 275 -9.51 10.85 -3.30
CA LEU A 275 -8.86 11.98 -3.96
C LEU A 275 -7.34 11.84 -3.92
N TYR A 276 -6.73 11.63 -2.75
CA TYR A 276 -5.26 11.58 -2.66
C TYR A 276 -4.68 10.34 -3.34
N LYS A 277 -5.41 9.20 -3.34
CA LYS A 277 -4.99 8.00 -4.09
C LYS A 277 -4.95 8.26 -5.59
N ASN A 278 -5.90 9.03 -6.11
CA ASN A 278 -5.89 9.44 -7.50
C ASN A 278 -4.79 10.50 -7.79
N LEU A 279 -4.53 11.44 -6.88
CA LEU A 279 -3.37 12.35 -7.02
C LEU A 279 -2.03 11.57 -7.02
N ASN A 280 -1.91 10.52 -6.21
CA ASN A 280 -0.75 9.64 -6.18
C ASN A 280 -0.54 8.89 -7.50
N SER A 281 -1.61 8.41 -8.16
CA SER A 281 -1.47 7.74 -9.48
C SER A 281 -0.90 8.70 -10.55
N LYS A 282 -1.06 10.01 -10.34
CA LYS A 282 -0.46 11.09 -11.13
C LYS A 282 0.93 11.52 -10.65
N LYS A 283 1.54 10.76 -9.73
CA LYS A 283 2.86 11.01 -9.12
C LYS A 283 2.97 12.31 -8.31
N LEU A 284 1.86 12.83 -7.80
CA LEU A 284 1.84 14.02 -6.95
C LEU A 284 1.95 13.64 -5.48
N HIS A 285 2.87 14.27 -4.76
CA HIS A 285 3.02 14.08 -3.32
C HIS A 285 2.06 14.98 -2.54
N VAL A 286 1.17 14.35 -1.77
CA VAL A 286 0.08 15.04 -1.06
C VAL A 286 0.40 15.12 0.42
N TYR A 287 0.26 16.30 1.02
CA TYR A 287 0.25 16.47 2.46
C TYR A 287 -1.17 16.31 3.02
N ILE A 288 -1.32 15.42 3.98
CA ILE A 288 -2.53 15.22 4.79
C ILE A 288 -2.05 15.03 6.24
N ASP A 289 -2.54 15.86 7.16
CA ASP A 289 -2.16 15.87 8.57
C ASP A 289 -2.18 14.48 9.23
N TRP A 290 -3.27 13.72 9.09
CA TRP A 290 -3.42 12.39 9.70
C TRP A 290 -2.73 11.26 8.92
N VAL A 291 -2.10 11.54 7.77
CA VAL A 291 -1.24 10.59 7.04
C VAL A 291 0.23 10.89 7.31
N ASN A 292 0.62 12.15 7.16
CA ASN A 292 2.02 12.55 7.15
C ASN A 292 2.54 12.85 8.56
N ASP A 293 1.73 13.40 9.46
CA ASP A 293 2.16 13.83 10.79
C ASP A 293 1.34 13.17 11.93
N SER A 294 0.74 12.00 11.68
CA SER A 294 -0.16 11.29 12.61
C SER A 294 0.43 11.03 14.01
N ASP A 295 1.74 10.84 14.10
CA ASP A 295 2.43 10.55 15.37
C ASP A 295 2.55 11.80 16.26
N ALA A 296 2.70 12.98 15.64
CA ALA A 296 2.89 14.25 16.33
C ALA A 296 1.57 15.02 16.50
N LEU A 297 0.70 15.04 15.48
CA LEU A 297 -0.55 15.81 15.48
C LEU A 297 -1.73 14.97 15.99
N LYS A 298 -1.65 14.49 17.23
CA LYS A 298 -2.79 13.80 17.86
C LYS A 298 -3.89 14.82 18.16
N ARG A 299 -5.16 14.45 17.90
CA ARG A 299 -6.32 15.36 18.02
C ARG A 299 -6.53 15.95 19.41
N ASN A 300 -6.06 15.26 20.45
CA ASN A 300 -6.10 15.74 21.83
C ASN A 300 -4.99 16.74 22.18
N LEU A 301 -4.10 17.07 21.24
CA LEU A 301 -2.94 17.95 21.40
C LEU A 301 -3.02 19.18 20.48
N SER A 302 -4.22 19.63 20.11
CA SER A 302 -4.39 20.86 19.32
C SER A 302 -3.93 22.08 20.13
N ASN A 303 -2.70 22.51 19.89
CA ASN A 303 -2.08 23.64 20.55
C ASN A 303 -1.46 24.59 19.50
N ARG A 304 -0.86 25.69 19.95
CA ARG A 304 -0.17 26.66 19.07
C ARG A 304 0.85 25.99 18.14
N ASN A 305 1.51 24.93 18.59
CA ASN A 305 2.52 24.22 17.82
C ASN A 305 1.90 23.38 16.69
N THR A 306 0.68 22.86 16.85
CA THR A 306 -0.07 22.28 15.72
C THR A 306 -0.26 23.30 14.59
N ALA A 307 -0.63 24.54 14.91
CA ALA A 307 -0.79 25.60 13.90
C ALA A 307 0.54 25.94 13.21
N ASN A 308 1.63 26.02 13.96
CA ASN A 308 2.97 26.25 13.40
C ASN A 308 3.42 25.13 12.47
N VAL A 309 3.17 23.86 12.82
CA VAL A 309 3.45 22.72 11.93
C VAL A 309 2.65 22.85 10.63
N ILE A 310 1.36 23.15 10.71
CA ILE A 310 0.50 23.33 9.52
C ILE A 310 1.03 24.47 8.63
N ILE A 311 1.42 25.61 9.23
CA ILE A 311 2.03 26.73 8.49
C ILE A 311 3.29 26.27 7.73
N GLU A 312 4.18 25.53 8.38
CA GLU A 312 5.40 25.04 7.72
C GLU A 312 5.09 24.05 6.59
N ARG A 313 4.04 23.24 6.74
CA ARG A 313 3.59 22.30 5.71
C ARG A 313 2.91 23.02 4.53
N LEU A 314 2.13 24.07 4.79
CA LEU A 314 1.60 24.98 3.76
C LEU A 314 2.76 25.62 2.98
N LYS A 315 3.77 26.19 3.66
CA LYS A 315 4.95 26.77 3.00
C LYS A 315 5.74 25.76 2.16
N LYS A 316 5.72 24.47 2.52
CA LYS A 316 6.36 23.38 1.78
C LYS A 316 5.51 22.76 0.67
N SER A 317 4.29 23.22 0.48
CA SER A 317 3.34 22.71 -0.52
C SER A 317 3.18 23.65 -1.71
N LYS A 318 3.28 23.15 -2.94
CA LYS A 318 3.21 24.02 -4.14
C LYS A 318 1.82 24.59 -4.39
N MET A 319 0.78 23.79 -4.16
CA MET A 319 -0.62 24.21 -4.26
C MET A 319 -1.44 23.72 -3.08
N LEU A 320 -2.63 24.29 -2.92
CA LEU A 320 -3.64 23.82 -1.98
C LEU A 320 -4.86 23.34 -2.76
N ILE A 321 -5.35 22.15 -2.44
CA ILE A 321 -6.66 21.68 -2.87
C ILE A 321 -7.56 21.72 -1.64
N TYR A 322 -8.63 22.50 -1.71
CA TYR A 322 -9.68 22.52 -0.71
C TYR A 322 -10.78 21.52 -1.11
N CYS A 323 -10.96 20.49 -0.30
CA CYS A 323 -12.06 19.54 -0.44
C CYS A 323 -13.31 20.14 0.18
N HIS A 324 -14.18 20.71 -0.65
CA HIS A 324 -15.41 21.39 -0.26
C HIS A 324 -16.55 20.40 0.02
N THR A 325 -16.94 20.33 1.28
CA THR A 325 -18.06 19.54 1.80
C THR A 325 -18.79 20.37 2.85
N GLU A 326 -19.97 19.93 3.28
CA GLU A 326 -20.68 20.57 4.39
C GLU A 326 -19.82 20.61 5.67
N ALA A 327 -19.04 19.56 5.92
CA ALA A 327 -18.20 19.48 7.12
C ALA A 327 -16.94 20.35 7.02
N SER A 328 -16.31 20.46 5.84
CA SER A 328 -15.16 21.35 5.65
C SER A 328 -15.56 22.82 5.72
N MET A 329 -16.78 23.16 5.31
CA MET A 329 -17.32 24.51 5.38
C MET A 329 -17.49 25.00 6.83
N LYS A 330 -17.78 24.08 7.77
CA LYS A 330 -17.88 24.36 9.21
C LYS A 330 -16.53 24.36 9.93
N SER A 331 -15.42 24.03 9.23
CA SER A 331 -14.09 23.93 9.81
C SER A 331 -13.38 25.29 9.86
N GLN A 332 -13.08 25.75 11.08
CA GLN A 332 -12.26 26.94 11.30
C GLN A 332 -10.84 26.76 10.74
N TRP A 333 -10.26 25.57 10.91
CA TRP A 333 -8.92 25.24 10.40
C TRP A 333 -8.86 25.34 8.87
N ALA A 334 -9.83 24.76 8.17
CA ALA A 334 -9.79 24.76 6.71
C ALA A 334 -9.97 26.18 6.13
N SER A 335 -10.85 26.99 6.74
CA SER A 335 -11.00 28.40 6.36
C SER A 335 -9.71 29.20 6.59
N TRP A 336 -9.03 28.95 7.70
CA TRP A 336 -7.75 29.57 8.03
C TRP A 336 -6.62 29.14 7.09
N GLU A 337 -6.54 27.86 6.75
CA GLU A 337 -5.56 27.31 5.78
C GLU A 337 -5.71 27.97 4.40
N ILE A 338 -6.94 28.11 3.90
CA ILE A 338 -7.24 28.83 2.64
C ILE A 338 -6.77 30.27 2.73
N GLY A 339 -7.14 30.99 3.80
CA GLY A 339 -6.76 32.38 4.00
C GLY A 339 -5.25 32.59 4.05
N TYR A 340 -4.54 31.74 4.81
CA TYR A 340 -3.08 31.78 4.88
C TYR A 340 -2.43 31.51 3.52
N PHE A 341 -2.88 30.44 2.82
CA PHE A 341 -2.31 30.05 1.53
C PHE A 341 -2.58 31.10 0.43
N HIS A 342 -3.74 31.74 0.48
CA HIS A 342 -4.08 32.88 -0.37
C HIS A 342 -3.15 34.07 -0.08
N GLY A 343 -2.95 34.39 1.20
CA GLY A 343 -2.10 35.50 1.63
C GLY A 343 -0.63 35.36 1.21
N ILE A 344 -0.11 34.13 1.09
CA ILE A 344 1.24 33.87 0.56
C ILE A 344 1.30 33.79 -0.98
N GLY A 345 0.19 34.09 -1.68
CA GLY A 345 0.15 34.22 -3.14
C GLY A 345 0.26 32.90 -3.91
N ARG A 346 -0.10 31.77 -3.29
CA ARG A 346 -0.02 30.44 -3.92
C ARG A 346 -1.36 29.97 -4.47
N GLN A 347 -1.31 28.96 -5.32
CA GLN A 347 -2.43 28.51 -6.14
C GLN A 347 -3.39 27.61 -5.32
N ILE A 348 -4.67 27.97 -5.33
CA ILE A 348 -5.74 27.27 -4.60
C ILE A 348 -6.74 26.71 -5.60
N PHE A 349 -7.14 25.46 -5.41
CA PHE A 349 -8.18 24.78 -6.16
C PHE A 349 -9.29 24.31 -5.25
N VAL A 350 -10.52 24.33 -5.74
CA VAL A 350 -11.69 23.80 -5.02
C VAL A 350 -12.14 22.49 -5.66
N PHE A 351 -12.10 21.41 -4.90
CA PHE A 351 -12.68 20.13 -5.27
C PHE A 351 -14.02 19.97 -4.55
N ASN A 352 -15.11 19.80 -5.29
CA ASN A 352 -16.46 19.71 -4.73
C ASN A 352 -17.08 18.34 -5.05
N PRO A 353 -16.77 17.28 -4.27
CA PRO A 353 -17.22 15.92 -4.58
C PRO A 353 -18.74 15.74 -4.48
N ASP A 354 -19.40 16.52 -3.62
CA ASP A 354 -20.83 16.35 -3.32
C ASP A 354 -21.71 17.35 -4.10
N ASN A 355 -21.11 18.16 -4.99
CA ASN A 355 -21.78 19.29 -5.65
C ASN A 355 -22.51 20.22 -4.65
N PHE A 356 -21.97 20.38 -3.44
CA PHE A 356 -22.52 21.26 -2.42
C PHE A 356 -22.39 22.72 -2.85
N GLU A 357 -23.31 23.59 -2.45
CA GLU A 357 -23.28 25.00 -2.86
C GLU A 357 -21.95 25.65 -2.47
N LEU A 358 -21.30 26.34 -3.43
CA LEU A 358 -20.07 27.08 -3.16
C LEU A 358 -20.42 28.48 -2.66
N PRO A 359 -19.93 28.89 -1.48
CA PRO A 359 -19.91 30.29 -1.07
C PRO A 359 -19.19 31.17 -2.10
N ASP A 360 -19.60 32.45 -2.19
CA ASP A 360 -19.05 33.37 -3.18
C ASP A 360 -17.53 33.55 -3.10
N PHE A 361 -16.98 33.59 -1.89
CA PHE A 361 -15.54 33.71 -1.71
C PHE A 361 -14.74 32.51 -2.22
N LEU A 362 -15.35 31.33 -2.40
CA LEU A 362 -14.71 30.17 -3.02
C LEU A 362 -14.83 30.17 -4.55
N LYS A 363 -15.80 30.90 -5.11
CA LYS A 363 -16.02 30.98 -6.57
C LYS A 363 -14.88 31.70 -7.31
N VAL A 364 -14.02 32.41 -6.58
CA VAL A 364 -12.83 33.07 -7.15
C VAL A 364 -11.73 32.07 -7.54
N TYR A 365 -11.75 30.87 -6.98
CA TYR A 365 -10.74 29.84 -7.21
C TYR A 365 -11.16 28.89 -8.36
N PRO A 366 -10.21 28.41 -9.18
CA PRO A 366 -10.49 27.39 -10.17
C PRO A 366 -11.02 26.09 -9.54
N LYS A 367 -11.92 25.42 -10.24
CA LYS A 367 -12.51 24.15 -9.79
C LYS A 367 -11.68 22.97 -10.27
N LEU A 368 -11.50 21.98 -9.40
CA LEU A 368 -10.98 20.68 -9.74
C LEU A 368 -12.17 19.74 -10.01
N ILE A 369 -12.27 19.22 -11.22
CA ILE A 369 -13.39 18.37 -11.66
C ILE A 369 -12.87 16.98 -11.98
N GLU A 370 -13.55 15.96 -11.45
CA GLU A 370 -13.31 14.58 -11.83
C GLU A 370 -14.12 14.22 -13.08
N LYS A 371 -13.46 13.71 -14.11
CA LYS A 371 -14.11 13.15 -15.29
C LYS A 371 -13.30 11.98 -15.81
N ASP A 372 -13.95 10.84 -16.07
CA ASP A 372 -13.31 9.62 -16.60
C ASP A 372 -12.08 9.18 -15.78
N SER A 373 -12.17 9.30 -14.44
CA SER A 373 -11.08 9.05 -13.47
C SER A 373 -9.87 9.98 -13.58
N GLU A 374 -9.96 11.05 -14.38
CA GLU A 374 -8.98 12.12 -14.46
C GLU A 374 -9.45 13.41 -13.79
N TYR A 375 -8.50 14.28 -13.44
CA TYR A 375 -8.80 15.58 -12.84
C TYR A 375 -8.45 16.71 -13.79
N TYR A 376 -9.42 17.60 -13.99
CA TYR A 376 -9.32 18.77 -14.84
C TYR A 376 -9.47 20.03 -13.99
N ILE A 377 -8.67 21.04 -14.30
CA ILE A 377 -8.85 22.38 -13.79
C ILE A 377 -9.78 23.10 -14.75
N GLU A 378 -10.93 23.52 -14.25
CA GLU A 378 -11.86 24.38 -14.98
C GLU A 378 -11.64 25.83 -14.54
N ASN A 379 -11.18 26.65 -15.49
CA ASN A 379 -11.01 28.09 -15.29
C ASN A 379 -11.69 28.85 -16.42
N LYS A 380 -12.91 29.35 -16.18
CA LYS A 380 -13.76 30.30 -16.94
C LYS A 380 -13.94 30.09 -18.48
N SER A 381 -13.06 29.41 -19.18
CA SER A 381 -13.02 29.18 -20.63
C SER A 381 -12.17 27.98 -21.05
N GLU A 382 -11.23 27.52 -20.22
CA GLU A 382 -10.31 26.43 -20.56
C GLU A 382 -10.39 25.26 -19.57
N LYS A 383 -10.27 24.03 -20.12
CA LYS A 383 -10.10 22.79 -19.36
C LYS A 383 -8.69 22.28 -19.58
N ILE A 384 -7.88 22.33 -18.54
CA ILE A 384 -6.49 21.87 -18.57
C ILE A 384 -6.38 20.68 -17.62
N THR A 385 -5.71 19.61 -18.04
CA THR A 385 -5.44 18.47 -17.14
C THR A 385 -4.53 18.93 -16.00
N LEU A 386 -4.76 18.41 -14.79
CA LEU A 386 -3.97 18.77 -13.61
C LEU A 386 -2.45 18.61 -13.86
N ASN A 387 -2.06 17.55 -14.56
CA ASN A 387 -0.65 17.30 -14.89
C ASN A 387 -0.08 18.39 -15.82
N ASN A 388 -0.77 18.73 -16.91
CA ASN A 388 -0.28 19.76 -17.83
C ASN A 388 -0.13 21.11 -17.13
N TRP A 389 -1.05 21.44 -16.23
CA TRP A 389 -0.94 22.67 -15.45
C TRP A 389 0.27 22.66 -14.50
N ILE A 390 0.54 21.52 -13.84
CA ILE A 390 1.66 21.36 -12.89
C ILE A 390 3.02 21.38 -13.57
N PHE A 391 3.14 20.87 -14.80
CA PHE A 391 4.41 20.72 -15.50
C PHE A 391 4.72 21.84 -16.52
N ASN A 392 3.74 22.68 -16.88
CA ASN A 392 3.91 23.78 -17.84
C ASN A 392 3.98 25.17 -17.19
N LYS A 393 4.05 25.25 -15.85
CA LYS A 393 4.32 26.46 -15.06
C LYS A 393 5.40 26.16 -14.04
#